data_AF-A0A496Q3L7-F1
#
_entry.id   AF-A0A496Q3L7-F1
#
_cell.length_a   1.000
_cell.length_b   1.000
_cell.length_c   1.000
_cell.angle_alpha   90.00
_cell.angle_beta   90.00
_cell.angle_gamma   90.00
#
_symmetry.space_group_name_H-M   'P 1'
#
loop_
_entity.id
_entity.type
_entity.pdbx_description
1 polymer ?
#
loop_
_entity_poly.entity_id
_entity_poly.type
_entity_poly.pdbx_seq_one_letter_code
_entity_poly.pdbx_strand_id
1 'polypeptide(L)'
;MSKEQKAKVTIILIAIFLAGAIAGGFVVSSFTSRGRPPGFGNLSERQLNRMTGVLELTEDQIARIKPIVEEVSENVRSVRHESMAEFARIYNDMEKRVIAELTPEQTEIFEAHQKERRHRAENMLKQRRGPGRMEDDGPRHGPP
;
A
#
# COMPACT_ATOMS: atom_id res chain seq x y z
N MET A 1 13.52 -10.42 58.30
CA MET A 1 13.01 -11.36 57.28
C MET A 1 14.02 -12.50 57.13
N SER A 2 13.62 -13.72 57.44
CA SER A 2 14.49 -14.90 57.36
C SER A 2 14.89 -15.20 55.91
N LYS A 3 15.99 -15.93 55.69
CA LYS A 3 16.43 -16.35 54.35
C LYS A 3 15.31 -17.08 53.58
N GLU A 4 14.50 -17.86 54.29
CA GLU A 4 13.35 -18.58 53.72
C GLU A 4 12.24 -17.64 53.25
N GLN A 5 11.94 -16.58 54.01
CA GLN A 5 10.94 -15.59 53.60
C GLN A 5 11.39 -14.81 52.35
N LYS A 6 12.69 -14.49 52.26
CA LYS A 6 13.26 -13.86 51.05
C LYS A 6 13.14 -14.77 49.83
N ALA A 7 13.47 -16.05 49.97
CA ALA A 7 13.36 -17.03 48.87
C ALA A 7 11.92 -17.18 48.36
N LYS A 8 10.93 -17.24 49.27
CA LYS A 8 9.50 -17.32 48.89
C LYS A 8 9.03 -16.08 48.12
N VAL A 9 9.42 -14.88 48.57
CA VAL A 9 9.07 -13.63 47.89
C VAL A 9 9.70 -13.56 46.51
N THR A 10 10.97 -13.96 46.37
CA THR A 10 11.65 -13.97 45.06
C THR A 10 10.98 -14.92 44.07
N ILE A 11 10.55 -16.12 44.51
CA ILE A 11 9.87 -17.08 43.64
C ILE A 11 8.52 -16.54 43.15
N ILE A 12 7.75 -15.88 44.03
CA ILE A 12 6.45 -15.29 43.67
C ILE A 12 6.64 -14.17 42.63
N LEU A 13 7.65 -13.31 42.80
CA LEU A 13 7.95 -12.24 41.85
C LEU A 13 8.35 -12.78 40.47
N ILE A 14 9.16 -13.84 40.42
CA ILE A 14 9.53 -14.50 39.16
C ILE A 14 8.29 -15.10 38.48
N ALA A 15 7.40 -15.73 39.24
CA ALA A 15 6.17 -16.32 38.69
C ALA A 15 5.24 -15.27 38.07
N ILE A 16 5.05 -14.11 38.74
CA ILE A 16 4.24 -13.00 38.22
C ILE A 16 4.88 -12.40 36.96
N PHE A 17 6.21 -12.22 36.95
CA PHE A 17 6.92 -11.71 35.78
C PHE A 17 6.80 -12.64 34.58
N LEU A 18 6.95 -13.95 34.78
CA LEU A 18 6.79 -14.94 33.72
C LEU A 18 5.35 -15.01 33.20
N ALA A 19 4.35 -14.95 34.09
CA ALA A 19 2.95 -14.87 33.70
C ALA A 19 2.65 -13.59 32.88
N GLY A 20 3.21 -12.45 33.30
CA GLY A 20 3.12 -11.19 32.56
C GLY A 20 3.84 -11.22 31.21
N ALA A 21 4.99 -11.88 31.12
CA ALA A 21 5.74 -12.03 29.88
C ALA A 21 5.05 -12.95 28.87
N ILE A 22 4.38 -14.02 29.33
CA ILE A 22 3.57 -14.90 28.48
C ILE A 22 2.31 -14.15 28.00
N ALA A 23 1.61 -13.45 28.89
CA ALA A 23 0.44 -12.66 28.53
C ALA A 23 0.80 -11.50 27.57
N GLY A 24 1.86 -10.76 27.87
CA GLY A 24 2.36 -9.67 27.03
C GLY A 24 2.94 -10.17 25.70
N GLY A 25 3.64 -11.30 25.69
CA GLY A 25 4.18 -11.94 24.49
C GLY A 25 3.09 -12.39 23.52
N PHE A 26 1.96 -12.91 24.03
CA PHE A 26 0.81 -13.29 23.21
C PHE A 26 0.12 -12.07 22.58
N VAL A 27 -0.01 -10.97 23.34
CA VAL A 27 -0.58 -9.70 22.85
C VAL A 27 0.32 -9.01 21.82
N VAL A 28 1.64 -9.04 22.02
CA VAL A 28 2.59 -8.48 21.04
C VAL A 28 2.68 -9.36 19.79
N SER A 29 2.61 -10.69 19.90
CA SER A 29 2.64 -11.61 18.76
C SER A 29 1.40 -11.50 17.85
N SER A 30 0.21 -11.29 18.44
CA SER A 30 -1.03 -11.08 17.67
C SER A 30 -1.05 -9.73 16.95
N PHE A 31 -0.37 -8.71 17.48
CA PHE A 31 -0.22 -7.42 16.80
C PHE A 31 0.94 -7.35 15.78
N THR A 32 2.02 -8.09 16.01
CA THR A 32 3.23 -8.08 15.16
C THR A 32 3.21 -9.09 14.02
N SER A 33 2.24 -10.01 13.98
CA SER A 33 1.97 -10.87 12.80
C SER A 33 1.46 -10.10 11.57
N ARG A 34 1.38 -8.76 11.64
CA ARG A 34 1.35 -7.85 10.48
C ARG A 34 2.72 -7.80 9.80
N GLY A 35 3.22 -8.96 9.39
CA GLY A 35 4.39 -9.08 8.53
C GLY A 35 4.05 -8.67 7.10
N ARG A 36 4.13 -7.37 6.81
CA ARG A 36 4.47 -6.83 5.48
C ARG A 36 5.05 -5.42 5.69
N PRO A 37 6.25 -5.12 5.17
CA PRO A 37 6.86 -3.80 5.33
C PRO A 37 5.96 -2.73 4.69
N PRO A 38 5.91 -1.50 5.26
CA PRO A 38 5.06 -0.42 4.77
C PRO A 38 5.67 0.15 3.48
N GLY A 39 5.37 -0.49 2.35
CA GLY A 39 5.70 0.00 1.01
C GLY A 39 4.42 0.10 0.20
N PHE A 40 3.95 1.34 -0.05
CA PHE A 40 2.72 1.64 -0.79
C PHE A 40 1.47 0.96 -0.19
N GLY A 41 0.85 1.61 0.80
CA GLY A 41 -0.31 1.08 1.52
C GLY A 41 -1.26 0.30 0.62
N ASN A 42 -1.42 -0.99 0.95
CA ASN A 42 -2.17 -1.94 0.14
C ASN A 42 -3.57 -1.36 -0.12
N LEU A 43 -3.99 -1.33 -1.39
CA LEU A 43 -5.34 -0.86 -1.78
C LEU A 43 -6.41 -1.56 -0.92
N SER A 44 -6.18 -2.84 -0.61
CA SER A 44 -7.00 -3.65 0.28
C SER A 44 -7.05 -3.12 1.71
N GLU A 45 -5.91 -2.74 2.31
CA GLU A 45 -5.86 -2.19 3.67
C GLU A 45 -6.57 -0.84 3.76
N ARG A 46 -6.39 0.04 2.77
CA ARG A 46 -7.10 1.33 2.74
C ARG A 46 -8.60 1.14 2.62
N GLN A 47 -9.02 0.20 1.77
CA GLN A 47 -10.43 -0.11 1.57
C GLN A 47 -11.04 -0.75 2.82
N LEU A 48 -10.34 -1.69 3.46
CA LEU A 48 -10.76 -2.32 4.70
C LEU A 48 -10.86 -1.30 5.83
N ASN A 49 -9.86 -0.43 6.02
CA ASN A 49 -9.87 0.63 7.03
C ASN A 49 -11.05 1.58 6.84
N ARG A 50 -11.35 1.96 5.58
CA ARG A 50 -12.54 2.77 5.26
C ARG A 50 -13.83 2.05 5.63
N MET A 51 -13.97 0.77 5.29
CA MET A 51 -15.14 -0.02 5.62
C MET A 51 -15.30 -0.18 7.13
N THR A 52 -14.22 -0.46 7.85
CA THR A 52 -14.21 -0.55 9.31
C THR A 52 -14.63 0.77 9.96
N GLY A 53 -14.10 1.90 9.50
CA GLY A 53 -14.42 3.21 10.07
C GLY A 53 -15.85 3.67 9.79
N VAL A 54 -16.39 3.37 8.60
CA VAL A 54 -17.75 3.80 8.22
C VAL A 54 -18.83 2.85 8.74
N LEU A 55 -18.53 1.55 8.86
CA LEU A 55 -19.51 0.52 9.24
C LEU A 55 -19.31 -0.01 10.65
N GLU A 56 -18.31 0.50 11.38
CA GLU A 56 -17.97 0.08 12.74
C GLU A 56 -17.82 -1.44 12.87
N LEU A 57 -17.08 -2.05 11.93
CA LEU A 57 -16.95 -3.51 11.84
C LEU A 57 -16.30 -4.09 13.11
N THR A 58 -16.86 -5.18 13.62
CA THR A 58 -16.27 -5.95 14.72
C THR A 58 -15.03 -6.71 14.28
N GLU A 59 -14.17 -7.12 15.22
CA GLU A 59 -12.95 -7.88 14.92
C GLU A 59 -13.24 -9.17 14.13
N ASP A 60 -14.32 -9.88 14.48
CA ASP A 60 -14.78 -11.07 13.77
C ASP A 60 -15.22 -10.77 12.33
N GLN A 61 -15.86 -9.63 12.11
CA GLN A 61 -16.25 -9.19 10.76
C GLN A 61 -15.02 -8.81 9.94
N ILE A 62 -14.07 -8.09 10.54
CA ILE A 62 -12.81 -7.73 9.90
C ILE A 62 -12.05 -9.00 9.49
N ALA A 63 -11.97 -9.99 10.37
CA ALA A 63 -11.30 -11.27 10.09
C ALA A 63 -11.90 -12.01 8.88
N ARG A 64 -13.22 -11.93 8.69
CA ARG A 64 -13.93 -12.53 7.55
C ARG A 64 -13.84 -11.69 6.27
N ILE A 65 -13.86 -10.36 6.37
CA ILE A 65 -13.89 -9.45 5.22
C ILE A 65 -12.50 -9.24 4.63
N LYS A 66 -11.46 -9.21 5.47
CA LYS A 66 -10.07 -9.02 5.05
C LYS A 66 -9.66 -9.91 3.86
N PRO A 67 -9.81 -11.25 3.90
CA PRO A 67 -9.40 -12.09 2.77
C PRO A 67 -10.16 -11.77 1.48
N ILE A 68 -11.44 -11.39 1.55
CA ILE A 68 -12.25 -11.00 0.39
C ILE A 68 -11.66 -9.74 -0.27
N VAL A 69 -11.35 -8.72 0.53
CA VAL A 69 -10.81 -7.45 0.03
C VAL A 69 -9.39 -7.62 -0.52
N GLU A 70 -8.60 -8.51 0.07
CA GLU A 70 -7.26 -8.88 -0.42
C GLU A 70 -7.35 -9.57 -1.79
N GLU A 71 -8.17 -10.61 -1.92
CA GLU A 71 -8.39 -11.33 -3.18
C GLU A 71 -8.84 -10.40 -4.31
N VAL A 72 -9.85 -9.56 -4.05
CA VAL A 72 -10.36 -8.63 -5.05
C VAL A 72 -9.29 -7.60 -5.45
N SER A 73 -8.48 -7.14 -4.50
CA SER A 73 -7.40 -6.18 -4.79
C SER A 73 -6.31 -6.81 -5.66
N GLU A 74 -6.01 -8.08 -5.47
CA GLU A 74 -5.07 -8.85 -6.32
C GLU A 74 -5.65 -9.03 -7.73
N ASN A 75 -6.93 -9.38 -7.85
CA ASN A 75 -7.61 -9.51 -9.15
C ASN A 75 -7.60 -8.18 -9.92
N VAL A 76 -7.95 -7.07 -9.26
CA VAL A 76 -7.90 -5.73 -9.85
C VAL A 76 -6.48 -5.37 -10.30
N ARG A 77 -5.46 -5.77 -9.53
CA ARG A 77 -4.06 -5.54 -9.89
C ARG A 77 -3.67 -6.33 -11.15
N SER A 78 -4.10 -7.58 -11.28
CA SER A 78 -3.87 -8.40 -12.47
C SER A 78 -4.51 -7.78 -13.71
N VAL A 79 -5.81 -7.47 -13.63
CA VAL A 79 -6.56 -6.82 -14.72
C VAL A 79 -5.88 -5.52 -15.13
N ARG A 80 -5.50 -4.68 -14.17
CA ARG A 80 -4.79 -3.43 -14.47
C ARG A 80 -3.47 -3.69 -15.19
N HIS A 81 -2.70 -4.69 -14.80
CA HIS A 81 -1.42 -5.00 -15.44
C HIS A 81 -1.63 -5.43 -16.91
N GLU A 82 -2.57 -6.34 -17.14
CA GLU A 82 -2.93 -6.84 -18.47
C GLU A 82 -3.47 -5.71 -19.37
N SER A 83 -4.43 -4.92 -18.87
CA SER A 83 -4.99 -3.79 -19.62
C SER A 83 -3.96 -2.72 -19.94
N MET A 84 -2.98 -2.46 -19.06
CA MET A 84 -1.90 -1.51 -19.35
C MET A 84 -0.99 -2.01 -20.48
N ALA A 85 -0.70 -3.31 -20.51
CA ALA A 85 0.09 -3.90 -21.60
C ALA A 85 -0.67 -3.84 -22.93
N GLU A 86 -1.97 -4.12 -22.92
CA GLU A 86 -2.83 -3.99 -24.10
C GLU A 86 -2.94 -2.54 -24.58
N PHE A 87 -3.18 -1.60 -23.67
CA PHE A 87 -3.23 -0.18 -24.01
C PHE A 87 -1.93 0.29 -24.65
N ALA A 88 -0.77 -0.13 -24.13
CA ALA A 88 0.52 0.20 -24.72
C ALA A 88 0.65 -0.36 -26.16
N ARG A 89 0.17 -1.57 -26.43
CA ARG A 89 0.17 -2.15 -27.78
C ARG A 89 -0.70 -1.34 -28.73
N ILE A 90 -1.94 -1.02 -28.34
CA ILE A 90 -2.89 -0.24 -29.15
C ILE A 90 -2.31 1.14 -29.45
N TYR A 91 -1.74 1.80 -28.43
CA TYR A 91 -1.15 3.12 -28.59
C TYR A 91 0.06 3.11 -29.53
N ASN A 92 0.95 2.12 -29.42
CA ASN A 92 2.10 1.98 -30.32
C ASN A 92 1.68 1.71 -31.76
N ASP A 93 0.62 0.95 -31.99
CA ASP A 93 0.09 0.72 -33.34
C ASP A 93 -0.48 2.01 -33.94
N MET A 94 -1.29 2.74 -33.17
CA MET A 94 -1.79 4.05 -33.55
C MET A 94 -0.64 5.01 -33.89
N GLU A 95 0.39 5.07 -33.06
CA GLU A 95 1.56 5.93 -33.26
C GLU A 95 2.26 5.63 -34.59
N LYS A 96 2.50 4.35 -34.92
CA LYS A 96 3.09 3.95 -36.21
C LYS A 96 2.24 4.41 -37.40
N ARG A 97 0.92 4.23 -37.28
CA ARG A 97 -0.03 4.63 -38.33
C ARG A 97 -0.07 6.14 -38.51
N VAL A 98 0.02 6.91 -37.42
CA VAL A 98 0.10 8.37 -37.48
C VAL A 98 1.40 8.80 -38.16
N ILE A 99 2.55 8.27 -37.72
CA ILE A 99 3.87 8.62 -38.29
C ILE A 99 3.93 8.36 -39.80
N ALA A 100 3.30 7.30 -40.29
CA ALA A 100 3.25 6.98 -41.72
C ALA A 100 2.55 8.05 -42.58
N GLU A 101 1.70 8.88 -41.99
CA GLU A 101 0.94 9.95 -42.66
C GLU A 101 1.59 11.34 -42.51
N LEU A 102 2.68 11.46 -41.75
CA LEU A 102 3.35 12.73 -41.46
C LEU A 102 4.44 13.04 -42.48
N THR A 103 4.69 14.34 -42.71
CA THR A 103 5.92 14.76 -43.40
C THR A 103 7.14 14.53 -42.48
N PRO A 104 8.37 14.51 -43.04
CA PRO A 104 9.58 14.39 -42.23
C PRO A 104 9.68 15.45 -41.12
N GLU A 105 9.33 16.70 -41.43
CA GLU A 105 9.38 17.81 -40.48
C GLU A 105 8.34 17.65 -39.37
N GLN A 106 7.14 17.17 -39.71
CA GLN A 106 6.08 16.89 -38.74
C GLN A 106 6.42 15.71 -37.84
N THR A 107 7.11 14.71 -38.39
CA THR A 107 7.58 13.53 -37.63
C THR A 107 8.56 13.94 -36.54
N GLU A 108 9.52 14.81 -36.86
CA GLU A 108 10.48 15.31 -35.88
C GLU A 108 9.80 16.07 -34.73
N ILE A 109 8.81 16.92 -35.04
CA ILE A 109 8.02 17.64 -34.03
C ILE A 109 7.24 16.66 -33.15
N PHE A 110 6.62 15.64 -33.77
CA PHE A 110 5.82 14.64 -33.06
C PHE A 110 6.69 13.81 -32.09
N GLU A 111 7.84 13.32 -32.53
CA GLU A 111 8.78 12.56 -31.70
C GLU A 111 9.32 13.38 -30.53
N ALA A 112 9.64 14.67 -30.77
CA ALA A 112 10.07 15.58 -29.71
C ALA A 112 9.00 15.74 -28.62
N HIS A 113 7.74 15.91 -29.02
CA HIS A 113 6.60 15.99 -28.10
C HIS A 113 6.41 14.70 -27.29
N GLN A 114 6.55 13.54 -27.93
CA GLN A 114 6.42 12.24 -27.27
C GLN A 114 7.52 12.02 -26.23
N LYS A 115 8.76 12.38 -26.55
CA LYS A 115 9.90 12.32 -25.63
C LYS A 115 9.70 13.23 -24.41
N GLU A 116 9.20 14.45 -24.63
CA GLU A 116 8.88 15.39 -23.56
C GLU A 116 7.78 14.85 -22.63
N ARG A 117 6.70 14.28 -23.19
CA ARG A 117 5.64 13.63 -22.41
C ARG A 117 6.18 12.48 -21.55
N ARG A 118 7.05 11.64 -22.12
CA ARG A 118 7.69 10.54 -21.38
C ARG A 118 8.56 11.07 -20.23
N HIS A 119 9.35 12.10 -20.50
CA HIS A 119 10.19 12.73 -19.48
C HIS A 119 9.36 13.34 -18.34
N ARG A 120 8.26 14.03 -18.66
CA ARG A 120 7.31 14.54 -17.67
C ARG A 120 6.72 13.41 -16.81
N ALA A 121 6.28 12.31 -17.42
CA ALA A 121 5.75 11.16 -16.70
C ALA A 121 6.80 10.53 -15.76
N GLU A 122 8.02 10.33 -16.24
CA GLU A 122 9.14 9.82 -15.42
C GLU A 122 9.48 10.74 -14.25
N ASN A 123 9.49 12.05 -14.48
CA ASN A 123 9.74 13.03 -13.42
C ASN A 123 8.63 13.04 -12.38
N MET A 124 7.36 12.93 -12.77
CA MET A 124 6.25 12.79 -11.83
C MET A 124 6.37 11.50 -10.99
N LEU A 125 6.78 10.39 -11.60
CA LEU A 125 7.04 9.12 -10.90
C LEU A 125 8.20 9.25 -9.90
N LYS A 126 9.27 9.95 -10.26
CA LYS A 126 10.40 10.23 -9.36
C LYS A 126 10.00 11.14 -8.21
N GLN A 127 9.27 12.22 -8.47
CA GLN A 127 8.75 13.11 -7.42
C GLN A 127 7.81 12.39 -6.45
N ARG A 128 6.97 11.46 -6.94
CA ARG A 128 6.12 10.60 -6.10
C ARG A 128 6.89 9.58 -5.26
N ARG A 129 8.14 9.27 -5.63
CA ARG A 129 9.02 8.31 -4.94
C ARG A 129 10.04 8.98 -4.00
N GLY A 130 10.06 10.31 -3.92
CA GLY A 130 10.93 11.06 -3.01
C GLY A 130 10.48 10.94 -1.55
N PRO A 131 11.40 11.06 -0.57
CA PRO A 131 11.08 11.04 0.85
C PRO A 131 10.43 12.37 1.25
N GLY A 132 9.10 12.51 1.13
CA GLY A 132 8.47 13.78 1.52
C GLY A 132 7.00 14.03 1.18
N ARG A 133 6.15 13.01 1.03
CA ARG A 133 4.68 13.21 1.01
C ARG A 133 3.99 12.25 1.98
N MET A 134 4.26 12.47 3.26
CA MET A 134 3.39 12.03 4.35
C MET A 134 2.96 13.26 5.15
N GLU A 135 2.42 14.29 4.50
CA GLU A 135 1.73 15.39 5.17
C GLU A 135 0.91 16.13 4.12
N ASP A 136 -0.32 16.48 4.49
CA ASP A 136 -1.31 17.23 3.73
C ASP A 136 -2.26 16.43 2.79
N ASP A 137 -3.13 15.61 3.40
CA ASP A 137 -4.48 15.35 2.87
C ASP A 137 -5.46 16.36 3.52
N GLY A 138 -5.30 17.65 3.21
CA GLY A 138 -6.34 18.67 3.42
C GLY A 138 -7.48 18.54 2.39
N PRO A 139 -8.68 19.09 2.65
CA PRO A 139 -9.84 18.94 1.77
C PRO A 139 -9.57 19.50 0.38
N ARG A 140 -9.63 18.65 -0.64
CA ARG A 140 -9.54 19.07 -2.05
C ARG A 140 -10.78 19.89 -2.41
N HIS A 141 -10.65 21.20 -2.40
CA HIS A 141 -11.55 22.06 -3.16
C HIS A 141 -11.33 21.80 -4.66
N GLY A 142 -12.34 21.25 -5.32
CA GLY A 142 -12.37 21.16 -6.78
C GLY A 142 -12.45 22.56 -7.42
N PRO A 143 -11.98 22.74 -8.66
CA PRO A 143 -12.10 24.01 -9.37
C PRO A 143 -13.58 24.36 -9.65
N PRO A 144 -13.93 25.66 -9.74
CA PRO A 144 -15.28 26.14 -10.01
C PRO A 144 -15.81 25.77 -11.40
#